data_AF-A0A5E7Y065-F1
#
_entry.id   AF-A0A5E7Y065-F1
#
_cell.length_a   1.000
_cell.length_b   1.000
_cell.length_c   1.000
_cell.angle_alpha   90.00
_cell.angle_beta   90.00
_cell.angle_gamma   90.00
#
_symmetry.space_group_name_H-M   'P 1'
#
loop_
_entity.id
_entity.type
_entity.pdbx_description
1 polymer ?
#
loop_
_entity_poly.entity_id
_entity_poly.type
_entity_poly.pdbx_seq_one_letter_code
_entity_poly.pdbx_strand_id
1 'polypeptide(L)'
;MGGEDAAALDAEFMELPMNPFDFVARMWLGAPAMIEAQRNELGEQIVFTGEELANIIAFVHDSEEQRLFSKDDVPKQIAEIMEHMGAEGDAHSK
;
A
#
# COMPACT_ATOMS: atom_id res chain seq x y z
N MET A 1 -6.98 -3.45 -4.57
CA MET A 1 -6.04 -2.57 -3.89
C MET A 1 -5.12 -3.41 -3.01
N GLY A 2 -3.89 -3.67 -3.44
CA GLY A 2 -2.94 -4.51 -2.69
C GLY A 2 -1.86 -5.11 -3.59
N GLY A 3 -0.83 -5.68 -2.97
CA GLY A 3 0.20 -6.48 -3.64
C GLY A 3 -0.05 -7.98 -3.46
N GLU A 4 0.77 -8.82 -4.09
CA GLU A 4 0.65 -10.29 -3.99
C GLU A 4 1.15 -10.84 -2.64
N ASP A 5 2.07 -10.12 -1.99
CA ASP A 5 2.76 -10.55 -0.77
C ASP A 5 2.09 -10.11 0.54
N ALA A 6 1.12 -9.20 0.46
CA ALA A 6 0.43 -8.63 1.61
C ALA A 6 -1.08 -8.85 1.50
N ALA A 7 -1.77 -8.81 2.64
CA ALA A 7 -3.22 -8.88 2.65
C ALA A 7 -3.82 -7.76 1.78
N ALA A 8 -4.84 -8.10 1.00
CA ALA A 8 -5.58 -7.14 0.20
C ALA A 8 -6.15 -6.02 1.10
N LEU A 9 -6.05 -4.78 0.62
CA LEU A 9 -6.59 -3.58 1.25
C LEU A 9 -7.90 -3.13 0.58
N ASP A 10 -8.47 -3.98 -0.29
CA ASP A 10 -9.78 -3.75 -0.87
C ASP A 10 -10.84 -3.68 0.23
N ALA A 11 -11.70 -2.66 0.16
CA ALA A 11 -12.79 -2.44 1.11
C ALA A 11 -13.73 -3.66 1.20
N GLU A 12 -13.86 -4.44 0.12
CA GLU A 12 -14.64 -5.68 0.07
C GLU A 12 -14.13 -6.77 1.04
N PHE A 13 -12.83 -6.82 1.32
CA PHE A 13 -12.20 -7.85 2.17
C PHE A 13 -11.87 -7.35 3.58
N MET A 14 -12.18 -6.10 3.89
CA MET A 14 -11.90 -5.48 5.17
C MET A 14 -12.95 -5.89 6.21
N GLU A 15 -12.50 -6.40 7.37
CA GLU A 15 -13.40 -6.67 8.50
C GLU A 15 -13.98 -5.36 9.05
N LEU A 16 -15.31 -5.27 9.14
CA LEU A 16 -16.02 -4.10 9.68
C LEU A 16 -16.66 -4.41 11.05
N PRO A 17 -16.56 -3.47 12.02
CA PRO A 17 -15.86 -2.20 11.94
C PRO A 17 -14.34 -2.38 12.16
N MET A 18 -13.52 -1.86 11.26
CA MET A 18 -12.08 -1.77 11.48
C MET A 18 -11.78 -0.59 12.40
N ASN A 19 -10.93 -0.84 13.39
CA ASN A 19 -10.38 0.21 14.22
C ASN A 19 -9.18 0.85 13.50
N PRO A 20 -9.18 2.18 13.25
CA PRO A 20 -8.06 2.86 12.60
C PRO A 20 -6.73 2.71 13.34
N PHE A 21 -6.75 2.53 14.66
CA PHE A 21 -5.54 2.27 15.44
C PHE A 21 -4.99 0.86 15.19
N ASP A 22 -5.85 -0.13 15.00
CA ASP A 22 -5.43 -1.49 14.67
C ASP A 22 -4.85 -1.55 13.25
N PHE A 23 -5.42 -0.78 12.32
CA PHE A 23 -4.85 -0.61 10.98
C PHE A 23 -3.43 -0.04 11.03
N VAL A 24 -3.24 1.08 11.73
CA VAL A 24 -1.91 1.71 11.87
C VAL A 24 -0.95 0.80 12.64
N ALA A 25 -1.41 0.07 13.65
CA ALA A 25 -0.58 -0.89 14.37
C ALA A 25 -0.08 -2.03 13.47
N ARG A 26 -0.92 -2.54 12.57
CA ARG A 26 -0.53 -3.53 11.56
C ARG A 26 0.47 -2.96 10.55
N MET A 27 0.25 -1.72 10.08
CA MET A 27 1.24 -1.02 9.24
C MET A 27 2.59 -0.89 9.96
N TRP A 28 2.57 -0.52 11.23
CA TRP A 28 3.78 -0.35 12.04
C TRP A 28 4.53 -1.66 12.24
N LEU A 29 3.82 -2.78 12.38
CA LEU A 29 4.43 -4.11 12.49
C LEU A 29 5.20 -4.49 11.22
N GLY A 30 4.67 -4.13 10.04
CA GLY A 30 5.33 -4.36 8.74
C GLY A 30 6.36 -3.30 8.35
N ALA A 31 6.46 -2.20 9.11
CA ALA A 31 7.27 -1.04 8.73
C ALA A 31 8.75 -1.36 8.44
N PRO A 32 9.47 -2.22 9.20
CA PRO A 32 10.88 -2.49 8.93
C PRO A 32 11.14 -3.01 7.50
N ALA A 33 10.36 -4.00 7.05
CA ALA A 33 10.49 -4.56 5.71
C ALA A 33 10.09 -3.53 4.63
N MET A 34 9.04 -2.76 4.88
CA MET A 34 8.58 -1.73 3.94
C MET A 34 9.59 -0.58 3.82
N ILE A 35 10.25 -0.18 4.92
CA ILE A 35 11.30 0.84 4.91
C ILE A 35 12.51 0.37 4.10
N GLU A 36 12.88 -0.90 4.21
CA GLU A 36 13.97 -1.48 3.40
C GLU A 36 13.63 -1.46 1.91
N ALA A 37 12.44 -1.93 1.54
CA ALA A 37 11.95 -1.87 0.16
C ALA A 37 11.92 -0.43 -0.37
N GLN A 38 11.36 0.51 0.39
CA GLN A 38 11.30 1.92 0.00
C GLN A 38 12.71 2.53 -0.20
N ARG A 39 13.69 2.19 0.62
CA ARG A 39 15.06 2.68 0.44
C ARG A 39 15.71 2.11 -0.83
N ASN A 40 15.44 0.86 -1.17
CA ASN A 40 15.98 0.24 -2.37
C ASN A 40 15.32 0.80 -3.63
N GLU A 41 14.00 1.00 -3.61
CA GLU A 41 13.22 1.37 -4.80
C GLU A 41 13.04 2.89 -4.97
N LEU A 42 12.77 3.62 -3.88
CA LEU A 42 12.51 5.06 -3.87
C LEU A 42 13.72 5.88 -3.42
N GLY A 43 14.74 5.24 -2.84
CA GLY A 43 15.90 5.92 -2.25
C GLY A 43 15.63 6.57 -0.89
N GLU A 44 14.37 6.64 -0.45
CA GLU A 44 13.97 7.25 0.80
C GLU A 44 12.73 6.58 1.40
N GLN A 45 12.53 6.79 2.70
CA GLN A 45 11.35 6.32 3.42
C GLN A 45 10.18 7.28 3.20
N ILE A 46 9.00 6.74 2.90
CA ILE A 46 7.76 7.52 2.90
C ILE A 46 7.39 7.85 4.35
N VAL A 47 7.14 9.13 4.62
CA VAL A 47 6.67 9.62 5.92
C VAL A 47 5.28 10.20 5.75
N PHE A 48 4.33 9.74 6.57
CA PHE A 48 2.96 10.24 6.54
C PHE A 48 2.72 11.24 7.66
N THR A 49 2.01 12.31 7.34
CA THR A 49 1.34 13.18 8.30
C THR A 49 0.09 12.50 8.87
N GLY A 50 -0.45 13.05 9.97
CA GLY A 50 -1.70 12.55 10.54
C GLY A 50 -2.89 12.69 9.59
N GLU A 51 -2.89 13.72 8.74
CA GLU A 51 -3.95 13.93 7.74
C GLU A 51 -3.85 12.92 6.59
N GLU A 52 -2.65 12.63 6.09
CA GLU A 52 -2.45 11.60 5.08
C GLU A 52 -2.83 10.20 5.60
N LEU A 53 -2.50 9.89 6.86
CA LEU A 53 -2.96 8.65 7.49
C LEU A 53 -4.49 8.58 7.57
N ALA A 54 -5.16 9.68 7.93
CA ALA A 54 -6.62 9.75 7.96
C ALA A 54 -7.22 9.56 6.57
N ASN A 55 -6.62 10.15 5.53
CA ASN A 55 -7.05 10.01 4.14
C ASN A 55 -6.87 8.59 3.63
N ILE A 56 -5.74 7.93 3.94
CA ILE A 56 -5.50 6.52 3.60
C ILE A 56 -6.56 5.64 4.26
N ILE A 57 -6.82 5.86 5.54
CA ILE A 57 -7.86 5.13 6.29
C ILE A 57 -9.21 5.36 5.61
N ALA A 58 -9.60 6.59 5.31
CA ALA A 58 -10.88 6.88 4.65
C ALA A 58 -10.99 6.15 3.30
N PHE A 59 -9.93 6.21 2.48
CA PHE A 59 -9.89 5.56 1.18
C PHE A 59 -10.01 4.04 1.26
N VAL A 60 -9.31 3.37 2.20
CA VAL A 60 -9.40 1.90 2.32
C VAL A 60 -10.78 1.42 2.81
N HIS A 61 -11.61 2.32 3.35
CA HIS A 61 -12.97 2.02 3.82
C HIS A 61 -14.07 2.38 2.80
N ASP A 62 -13.74 3.07 1.71
CA ASP A 62 -14.72 3.54 0.74
C ASP A 62 -14.62 2.74 -0.56
N SER A 63 -15.49 1.72 -0.69
CA SER A 63 -15.51 0.88 -1.88
C SER A 63 -15.91 1.64 -3.15
N GLU A 64 -16.71 2.70 -3.04
CA GLU A 64 -17.07 3.51 -4.20
C GLU A 64 -15.88 4.36 -4.63
N GLU A 65 -15.14 4.96 -3.69
CA GLU A 65 -13.92 5.70 -3.99
C GLU A 65 -12.83 4.80 -4.59
N GLN A 66 -12.63 3.59 -4.03
CA GLN A 66 -11.69 2.62 -4.59
C GLN A 66 -12.01 2.23 -6.03
N ARG A 67 -13.30 2.22 -6.41
CA ARG A 67 -13.73 1.90 -7.78
C ARG A 67 -13.40 3.00 -8.78
N LEU A 68 -13.21 4.24 -8.32
CA LEU A 68 -12.78 5.36 -9.15
C LEU A 68 -11.28 5.31 -9.45
N PHE A 69 -10.49 4.68 -8.57
CA PHE A 69 -9.05 4.56 -8.75
C PHE A 69 -8.68 3.55 -9.85
N SER A 70 -7.79 3.97 -10.74
CA SER A 70 -7.39 3.22 -11.92
C SER A 70 -5.88 3.30 -12.16
N LYS A 71 -5.38 2.54 -13.15
CA LYS A 71 -3.96 2.61 -13.55
C LYS A 71 -3.57 3.98 -14.11
N ASP A 72 -4.53 4.74 -14.64
CA ASP A 72 -4.28 6.06 -15.21
C ASP A 72 -4.00 7.12 -14.12
N ASP A 73 -4.40 6.83 -12.87
CA ASP A 73 -4.16 7.70 -11.71
C ASP A 73 -2.76 7.51 -11.10
N VAL A 74 -2.01 6.49 -11.54
CA VAL A 74 -0.65 6.21 -11.07
C VAL A 74 0.35 7.06 -11.87
N PRO A 75 1.15 7.93 -11.21
CA PRO A 75 2.19 8.69 -11.90
C PRO A 75 3.17 7.76 -12.62
N LYS A 76 3.57 8.12 -13.85
CA LYS A 76 4.42 7.27 -14.70
C LYS A 76 5.66 6.71 -13.98
N GLN A 77 6.34 7.54 -13.19
CA GLN A 77 7.52 7.12 -12.43
C GLN A 77 7.20 5.99 -11.42
N ILE A 78 6.03 6.04 -10.78
CA ILE A 78 5.59 5.01 -9.83
C ILE A 78 5.18 3.74 -10.59
N ALA A 79 4.51 3.88 -11.74
CA ALA A 79 4.16 2.75 -12.58
C ALA A 79 5.40 1.94 -13.03
N GLU A 80 6.47 2.64 -13.43
CA GLU A 80 7.75 2.01 -13.80
C GLU A 80 8.35 1.24 -12.61
N ILE A 81 8.35 1.81 -11.40
CA ILE A 81 8.83 1.14 -10.18
C ILE A 81 8.00 -0.10 -9.85
N MET A 82 6.66 -0.01 -9.94
CA MET A 82 5.77 -1.15 -9.69
C MET A 82 6.02 -2.32 -10.66
N GLU A 83 6.30 -2.03 -11.93
CA GLU A 83 6.67 -3.06 -12.92
C GLU A 83 8.01 -3.73 -12.57
N HIS A 84 8.99 -2.96 -12.09
CA HIS A 84 10.28 -3.49 -11.66
C HIS A 84 10.15 -4.38 -10.40
N MET A 85 9.40 -3.95 -9.39
CA MET A 85 9.19 -4.72 -8.16
C MET A 85 8.48 -6.07 -8.40
N GLY A 86 7.49 -6.10 -9.30
CA GLY A 86 6.80 -7.34 -9.66
C GLY A 86 7.70 -8.35 -10.39
N ALA A 87 8.71 -7.88 -11.13
CA ALA A 87 9.66 -8.73 -11.84
C ALA A 87 10.74 -9.34 -10.93
N GLU A 88 11.15 -8.66 -9.85
CA GLU A 88 12.14 -9.16 -8.89
C GLU A 88 11.56 -10.11 -7.84
N GLY A 89 10.29 -9.92 -7.43
CA GLY A 89 9.58 -10.85 -6.53
C GLY A 89 9.47 -12.27 -7.09
N ASP A 90 9.27 -12.40 -8.41
CA ASP A 90 9.22 -13.68 -9.12
C ASP A 90 10.59 -14.39 -9.19
N ALA A 91 11.70 -13.65 -9.12
CA ALA A 91 13.05 -14.20 -9.22
C ALA A 91 13.53 -14.86 -7.91
N HIS A 92 12.97 -14.46 -6.76
CA HIS A 92 13.30 -15.00 -5.43
C HIS A 92 12.37 -16.13 -4.98
N SER A 93 11.37 -16.51 -5.78
CA SER A 93 10.41 -17.58 -5.50
C SER A 93 10.79 -18.95 -6.08
N LYS A 94 12.10 -19.24 -6.24
CA LYS A 94 12.64 -20.54 -6.69
C LYS A 94 13.58 -21.20 -5.71
#